data_AF-A0A857VCJ9-F1
#
_entry.id   AF-A0A857VCJ9-F1
#
_cell.length_a   1.000
_cell.length_b   1.000
_cell.length_c   1.000
_cell.angle_alpha   90.00
_cell.angle_beta   90.00
_cell.angle_gamma   90.00
#
_symmetry.space_group_name_H-M   'P 1'
#
loop_
_entity.id
_entity.type
_entity.pdbx_description
1 polymer ?
#
loop_
_entity_poly.entity_id
_entity_poly.type
_entity_poly.pdbx_seq_one_letter_code
_entity_poly.pdbx_strand_id
1 'polypeptide(L)'
;MDKYKKTLKLVAQDIDRNERFLHLTPNESVLSNTARKFQSTRLSDRYYFGPGESGVMDNGTFTALGLAGVGDITYKAEEALKKMVGAGVVNLNCLSGIHAMMCVLLSTTNAGDTVMTLHHNHGGHFATKGIIERAGRKSIDAVFDSTNRELDIKATTKVFKNSNAKLFYIDISYITDTTTYPNSEAI
;
A
#
# COMPACT_ATOMS: atom_id res chain seq x y z
N MET A 1 -23.50 31.05 -5.94
CA MET A 1 -22.35 31.35 -5.07
C MET A 1 -22.52 30.81 -3.65
N ASP A 2 -23.71 30.93 -3.03
CA ASP A 2 -23.89 30.56 -1.61
C ASP A 2 -23.82 29.07 -1.27
N LYS A 3 -24.14 28.18 -2.22
CA LYS A 3 -24.00 26.72 -2.04
C LYS A 3 -22.56 26.30 -1.68
N TYR A 4 -21.57 26.87 -2.36
CA TYR A 4 -20.15 26.54 -2.13
C TYR A 4 -19.63 27.15 -0.83
N LYS A 5 -20.12 28.32 -0.42
CA LYS A 5 -19.76 28.93 0.88
C LYS A 5 -20.12 28.01 2.05
N LYS A 6 -21.30 27.38 2.01
CA LYS A 6 -21.71 26.39 3.02
C LYS A 6 -20.74 25.21 3.07
N THR A 7 -20.41 24.61 1.92
CA THR A 7 -19.48 23.49 1.85
C THR A 7 -18.08 23.87 2.37
N LEU A 8 -17.55 25.02 1.97
CA LEU A 8 -16.24 25.50 2.45
C LEU A 8 -16.22 25.71 3.97
N LYS A 9 -17.33 26.21 4.54
CA LYS A 9 -17.48 26.32 5.99
C LYS A 9 -17.45 24.95 6.69
N LEU A 10 -18.13 23.95 6.14
CA LEU A 10 -18.11 22.59 6.68
C LEU A 10 -16.70 22.00 6.63
N VAL A 11 -16.00 22.13 5.50
CA VAL A 11 -14.61 21.67 5.37
C VAL A 11 -13.69 22.35 6.39
N ALA A 12 -13.83 23.67 6.59
CA ALA A 12 -13.05 24.38 7.60
C ALA A 12 -13.34 23.88 9.03
N GLN A 13 -14.58 23.51 9.33
CA GLN A 13 -14.96 22.91 10.62
C GLN A 13 -14.36 21.51 10.79
N ASP A 14 -14.33 20.70 9.73
CA ASP A 14 -13.70 19.38 9.76
C ASP A 14 -12.19 19.48 9.98
N ILE A 15 -11.51 20.46 9.37
CA ILE A 15 -10.08 20.74 9.61
C ILE A 15 -9.82 21.09 11.08
N ASP A 16 -10.57 22.03 11.64
CA ASP A 16 -10.43 22.45 13.05
C ASP A 16 -10.74 21.30 14.04
N ARG A 17 -11.72 20.46 13.72
CA ARG A 17 -12.01 19.25 14.50
C ARG A 17 -10.87 18.24 14.39
N ASN A 18 -10.33 18.02 13.20
CA ASN A 18 -9.24 17.06 12.96
C ASN A 18 -7.98 17.41 13.75
N GLU A 19 -7.66 18.70 13.91
CA GLU A 19 -6.52 19.18 14.70
C GLU A 19 -6.68 18.97 16.21
N ARG A 20 -7.93 18.84 16.69
CA ARG A 20 -8.27 18.67 18.11
C ARG A 20 -8.78 17.26 18.44
N PHE A 21 -8.68 16.34 17.49
CA PHE A 21 -9.10 14.96 17.66
C PHE A 21 -7.89 14.07 17.94
N LEU A 22 -8.00 13.20 18.95
CA LEU A 22 -6.99 12.19 19.21
C LEU A 22 -7.23 11.01 18.27
N HIS A 23 -6.44 10.94 17.20
CA HIS A 23 -6.46 9.82 16.25
C HIS A 23 -5.77 8.60 16.87
N LEU A 24 -6.51 7.50 17.03
CA LEU A 24 -6.02 6.21 17.53
C LEU A 24 -6.07 5.11 16.47
N THR A 25 -6.40 5.47 15.22
CA THR A 25 -6.40 4.53 14.09
C THR A 25 -4.94 4.24 13.71
N PRO A 26 -4.46 2.99 13.81
CA PRO A 26 -3.02 2.68 13.75
C PRO A 26 -2.39 2.92 12.36
N ASN A 27 -3.19 2.90 11.30
CA ASN A 27 -2.74 3.13 9.92
C ASN A 27 -2.89 4.59 9.45
N GLU A 28 -3.36 5.50 10.32
CA GLU A 28 -3.48 6.92 10.01
C GLU A 28 -2.26 7.67 10.56
N SER A 29 -1.37 8.10 9.66
CA SER A 29 -0.14 8.83 10.01
C SER A 29 -0.19 10.29 9.59
N VAL A 30 0.55 11.15 10.29
CA VAL A 30 0.69 12.57 9.95
C VAL A 30 1.92 12.78 9.09
N LEU A 31 1.73 13.25 7.86
CA LEU A 31 2.82 13.57 6.94
C LEU A 31 3.72 14.69 7.51
N SER A 32 4.98 14.81 7.09
CA SER A 32 5.82 15.95 7.49
C SER A 32 5.43 17.24 6.77
N ASN A 33 5.73 18.41 7.37
CA ASN A 33 5.53 19.71 6.72
C ASN A 33 6.30 19.82 5.40
N THR A 34 7.51 19.27 5.33
CA THR A 34 8.32 19.26 4.11
C THR A 34 7.65 18.47 2.99
N ALA A 35 7.15 17.27 3.27
CA ALA A 35 6.48 16.46 2.26
C ALA A 35 5.13 17.08 1.82
N ARG A 36 4.36 17.66 2.75
CA ARG A 36 3.12 18.39 2.42
C ARG A 36 3.32 19.54 1.43
N LYS A 37 4.42 20.27 1.53
CA LYS A 37 4.70 21.42 0.64
C LYS A 37 4.72 21.02 -0.84
N PHE A 38 5.17 19.81 -1.17
CA PHE A 38 5.20 19.37 -2.57
C PHE A 38 3.79 19.09 -3.10
N GLN A 39 2.91 18.51 -2.29
CA GLN A 39 1.53 18.18 -2.68
C GLN A 39 0.69 19.42 -3.03
N SER A 40 0.97 20.57 -2.42
CA SER A 40 0.26 21.82 -2.68
C SER A 40 0.83 22.64 -3.84
N THR A 41 1.90 22.19 -4.49
CA THR A 41 2.49 22.88 -5.64
C THR A 41 1.83 22.48 -6.95
N ARG A 42 2.00 23.29 -8.00
CA ARG A 42 1.54 22.96 -9.37
C ARG A 42 2.32 21.82 -10.03
N LEU A 43 3.29 21.20 -9.35
CA LEU A 43 3.94 19.98 -9.86
C LEU A 43 2.96 18.80 -9.91
N SER A 44 1.92 18.78 -9.06
CA SER A 44 0.87 17.76 -9.10
C SER A 44 -0.05 17.89 -10.33
N ASP A 45 -0.04 19.04 -11.01
CA ASP A 45 -0.80 19.29 -12.25
C ASP A 45 -0.05 18.83 -13.51
N ARG A 46 1.06 18.10 -13.38
CA ARG A 46 1.98 17.78 -14.48
C ARG A 46 2.16 16.28 -14.62
N TYR A 47 2.22 15.82 -15.87
CA TYR A 47 2.75 14.51 -16.17
C TYR A 47 4.26 14.50 -15.94
N TYR A 48 4.75 13.48 -15.24
CA TYR A 48 6.17 13.22 -15.12
C TYR A 48 6.59 12.16 -16.14
N PHE A 49 7.32 12.58 -17.16
CA PHE A 49 7.89 11.69 -18.18
C PHE A 49 9.39 11.48 -18.03
N GLY A 50 10.01 12.07 -17.02
CA GLY A 50 11.44 11.99 -16.77
C GLY A 50 12.09 13.34 -16.46
N PRO A 51 13.40 13.34 -16.15
CA PRO A 51 14.16 14.55 -15.89
C PRO A 51 14.30 15.44 -17.13
N GLY A 52 14.19 14.85 -18.33
CA GLY A 52 14.42 15.50 -19.61
C GLY A 52 15.90 15.75 -19.91
N GLU A 53 16.20 16.01 -21.17
CA GLU A 53 17.51 16.47 -21.66
C GLU A 53 17.40 17.96 -21.95
N SER A 54 18.33 18.77 -21.43
CA SER A 54 18.29 20.24 -21.56
C SER A 54 16.96 20.87 -21.12
N GLY A 55 16.30 20.26 -20.13
CA GLY A 55 15.02 20.72 -19.57
C GLY A 55 13.78 20.31 -20.36
N VAL A 56 13.93 19.51 -21.42
CA VAL A 56 12.82 19.04 -22.24
C VAL A 56 12.79 17.51 -22.23
N MET A 57 11.61 16.94 -22.02
CA MET A 57 11.37 15.52 -22.28
C MET A 57 10.64 15.41 -23.61
N ASP A 58 11.26 14.76 -24.59
CA ASP A 58 10.67 14.54 -25.90
C ASP A 58 10.52 13.04 -26.19
N ASN A 59 9.28 12.57 -26.24
CA ASN A 59 8.93 11.19 -26.55
C ASN A 59 8.18 11.11 -27.90
N GLY A 60 8.58 11.94 -28.86
CA GLY A 60 8.00 12.01 -30.20
C GLY A 60 6.71 12.81 -30.22
N THR A 61 5.56 12.14 -30.11
CA THR A 61 4.26 12.83 -30.10
C THR A 61 3.96 13.55 -28.77
N PHE A 62 4.81 13.35 -27.76
CA PHE A 62 4.66 13.93 -26.43
C PHE A 62 5.92 14.68 -26.05
N THR A 63 5.90 16.00 -26.21
CA THR A 63 6.92 16.90 -25.69
C THR A 63 6.40 17.56 -24.41
N ALA A 64 7.16 17.46 -23.32
CA ALA A 64 6.82 18.00 -22.02
C ALA A 64 8.03 18.65 -21.36
N LEU A 65 7.77 19.43 -20.31
CA LEU A 65 8.84 19.96 -19.46
C LEU A 65 9.56 18.81 -18.75
N GLY A 66 10.88 18.76 -18.86
CA GLY A 66 11.71 17.87 -18.07
C GLY A 66 11.75 18.32 -16.61
N LEU A 67 11.50 17.39 -15.68
CA LEU A 67 11.43 17.69 -14.25
C LEU A 67 12.62 17.07 -13.50
N ALA A 68 13.82 17.56 -13.78
CA ALA A 68 15.07 17.03 -13.23
C ALA A 68 15.09 16.89 -11.70
N GLY A 69 14.55 17.89 -10.97
CA GLY A 69 14.44 17.82 -9.51
C GLY A 69 13.49 16.74 -9.01
N VAL A 70 12.42 16.45 -9.77
CA VAL A 70 11.51 15.32 -9.46
C VAL A 70 12.22 14.00 -9.72
N GLY A 71 13.02 13.91 -10.78
CA GLY A 71 13.85 12.74 -11.04
C GLY A 71 14.86 12.45 -9.93
N ASP A 72 15.57 13.47 -9.46
CA ASP A 72 16.54 13.33 -8.37
C ASP A 72 15.90 12.88 -7.05
N ILE A 73 14.75 13.45 -6.66
CA ILE A 73 14.04 13.01 -5.44
C ILE A 73 13.48 11.58 -5.59
N THR A 74 12.98 11.20 -6.77
CA THR A 74 12.52 9.82 -7.03
C THR A 74 13.67 8.82 -6.90
N TYR A 75 14.84 9.11 -7.49
CA TYR A 75 16.02 8.27 -7.38
C TYR A 75 16.46 8.11 -5.91
N LYS A 76 16.55 9.21 -5.17
CA LYS A 76 16.93 9.17 -3.74
C LYS A 76 15.90 8.43 -2.88
N ALA A 77 14.61 8.57 -3.19
CA ALA A 77 13.56 7.82 -2.51
C ALA A 77 13.65 6.32 -2.79
N GLU A 78 13.99 5.93 -4.02
CA GLU A 78 14.19 4.53 -4.40
C GLU A 78 15.32 3.90 -3.59
N GLU A 79 16.48 4.57 -3.54
CA GLU A 79 17.64 4.10 -2.77
C GLU A 79 17.36 4.03 -1.27
N ALA A 80 16.66 5.03 -0.72
CA ALA A 80 16.25 5.03 0.68
C ALA A 80 15.30 3.86 0.98
N LEU A 81 14.33 3.59 0.10
CA LEU A 81 13.40 2.48 0.28
C LEU A 81 14.10 1.13 0.17
N LYS A 82 14.95 0.91 -0.84
CA LYS A 82 15.77 -0.31 -0.98
C LYS A 82 16.55 -0.60 0.29
N LYS A 83 17.22 0.42 0.85
CA LYS A 83 17.95 0.31 2.12
C LYS A 83 17.03 -0.01 3.30
N MET A 84 15.88 0.64 3.38
CA MET A 84 14.93 0.46 4.49
C MET A 84 14.37 -0.96 4.55
N VAL A 85 14.08 -1.57 3.40
CA VAL A 85 13.47 -2.91 3.33
C VAL A 85 14.44 -4.02 2.96
N GLY A 86 15.72 -3.70 2.74
CA GLY A 86 16.74 -4.66 2.33
C GLY A 86 16.49 -5.28 0.94
N ALA A 87 15.83 -4.56 0.03
CA ALA A 87 15.50 -5.06 -1.30
C ALA A 87 16.48 -4.59 -2.38
N GLY A 88 16.74 -5.44 -3.39
CA GLY A 88 17.52 -5.06 -4.56
C GLY A 88 16.74 -4.21 -5.58
N VAL A 89 15.42 -4.34 -5.62
CA VAL A 89 14.52 -3.61 -6.53
C VAL A 89 13.29 -3.16 -5.76
N VAL A 90 12.83 -1.93 -6.02
CA VAL A 90 11.59 -1.37 -5.46
C VAL A 90 10.86 -0.58 -6.54
N ASN A 91 9.55 -0.36 -6.37
CA ASN A 91 8.73 0.40 -7.30
C ASN A 91 7.88 1.43 -6.55
N LEU A 92 8.12 2.71 -6.84
CA LEU A 92 7.45 3.85 -6.18
C LEU A 92 6.14 4.28 -6.85
N ASN A 93 5.77 3.68 -7.98
CA ASN A 93 4.63 4.14 -8.81
C ASN A 93 3.26 3.64 -8.32
N CYS A 94 3.23 2.79 -7.28
CA CYS A 94 1.96 2.33 -6.72
C CYS A 94 1.27 3.47 -5.97
N LEU A 95 0.05 3.80 -6.40
CA LEU A 95 -0.75 4.90 -5.85
C LEU A 95 -1.27 4.65 -4.42
N SER A 96 -1.36 3.39 -4.01
CA SER A 96 -1.84 2.96 -2.69
C SER A 96 -1.44 1.49 -2.43
N GLY A 97 -1.63 1.01 -1.20
CA GLY A 97 -1.42 -0.39 -0.86
C GLY A 97 -2.29 -1.36 -1.66
N ILE A 98 -3.53 -0.98 -1.97
CA ILE A 98 -4.43 -1.79 -2.82
C ILE A 98 -3.93 -1.83 -4.27
N HIS A 99 -3.44 -0.72 -4.80
CA HIS A 99 -2.82 -0.73 -6.13
C HIS A 99 -1.57 -1.62 -6.15
N ALA A 100 -0.74 -1.56 -5.11
CA ALA A 100 0.43 -2.45 -5.00
C ALA A 100 0.02 -3.94 -4.96
N MET A 101 -0.99 -4.30 -4.17
CA MET A 101 -1.57 -5.65 -4.17
C MET A 101 -2.00 -6.07 -5.59
N MET A 102 -2.78 -5.24 -6.28
CA MET A 102 -3.26 -5.55 -7.62
C MET A 102 -2.08 -5.77 -8.58
N CYS A 103 -1.05 -4.94 -8.54
CA CYS A 103 0.16 -5.12 -9.35
C CYS A 103 0.83 -6.47 -9.08
N VAL A 104 0.99 -6.88 -7.82
CA VAL A 104 1.55 -8.19 -7.46
C VAL A 104 0.68 -9.33 -7.99
N LEU A 105 -0.63 -9.28 -7.71
CA LEU A 105 -1.56 -10.33 -8.15
C LEU A 105 -1.57 -10.47 -9.67
N LEU A 106 -1.68 -9.35 -10.40
CA LEU A 106 -1.78 -9.35 -11.85
C LEU A 106 -0.47 -9.73 -12.55
N SER A 107 0.69 -9.46 -11.93
CA SER A 107 2.00 -9.80 -12.52
C SER A 107 2.47 -11.23 -12.23
N THR A 108 1.96 -11.86 -11.17
CA THR A 108 2.44 -13.18 -10.70
C THR A 108 1.43 -14.32 -10.92
N THR A 109 0.19 -13.99 -11.26
CA THR A 109 -0.89 -14.98 -11.46
C THR A 109 -1.76 -14.60 -12.66
N ASN A 110 -2.49 -15.57 -13.20
CA ASN A 110 -3.42 -15.43 -14.31
C ASN A 110 -4.87 -15.61 -13.84
N ALA A 111 -5.83 -15.24 -14.69
CA ALA A 111 -7.22 -15.64 -14.47
C ALA A 111 -7.33 -17.18 -14.40
N GLY A 112 -8.14 -17.68 -13.48
CA GLY A 112 -8.30 -19.11 -13.17
C GLY A 112 -7.32 -19.65 -12.12
N ASP A 113 -6.18 -18.99 -11.88
CA ASP A 113 -5.23 -19.39 -10.84
C ASP A 113 -5.85 -19.26 -9.44
N THR A 114 -5.40 -20.11 -8.52
CA THR A 114 -5.80 -20.06 -7.11
C THR A 114 -4.76 -19.26 -6.31
N VAL A 115 -5.23 -18.31 -5.51
CA VAL A 115 -4.43 -17.50 -4.59
C VAL A 115 -4.89 -17.77 -3.16
N MET A 116 -3.95 -18.11 -2.30
CA MET A 116 -4.17 -18.25 -0.87
C MET A 116 -3.93 -16.92 -0.16
N THR A 117 -4.77 -16.59 0.83
CA THR A 117 -4.67 -15.37 1.64
C THR A 117 -4.95 -15.66 3.11
N LEU A 118 -4.71 -14.68 3.99
CA LEU A 118 -5.22 -14.73 5.35
C LEU A 118 -6.68 -14.24 5.36
N HIS A 119 -7.59 -14.99 5.98
CA HIS A 119 -8.98 -14.54 6.09
C HIS A 119 -9.07 -13.24 6.91
N HIS A 120 -10.01 -12.35 6.56
CA HIS A 120 -10.11 -11.04 7.21
C HIS A 120 -10.33 -11.13 8.72
N ASN A 121 -11.16 -12.06 9.21
CA ASN A 121 -11.38 -12.29 10.64
C ASN A 121 -10.10 -12.69 11.40
N HIS A 122 -9.07 -13.16 10.69
CA HIS A 122 -7.80 -13.59 11.26
C HIS A 122 -6.68 -12.56 11.03
N GLY A 123 -7.03 -11.33 10.62
CA GLY A 123 -6.07 -10.24 10.45
C GLY A 123 -5.73 -9.90 9.01
N GLY A 124 -6.24 -10.66 8.02
CA GLY A 124 -6.09 -10.32 6.61
C GLY A 124 -6.84 -9.05 6.20
N HIS A 125 -6.45 -8.44 5.09
CA HIS A 125 -7.11 -7.24 4.62
C HIS A 125 -8.50 -7.55 4.02
N PHE A 126 -9.52 -6.76 4.40
CA PHE A 126 -10.92 -7.05 4.05
C PHE A 126 -11.21 -7.05 2.54
N ALA A 127 -10.50 -6.22 1.77
CA ALA A 127 -10.73 -6.06 0.34
C ALA A 127 -10.14 -7.20 -0.53
N THR A 128 -9.22 -7.98 0.04
CA THR A 128 -8.30 -8.84 -0.71
C THR A 128 -9.01 -9.92 -1.51
N LYS A 129 -9.87 -10.70 -0.83
CA LYS A 129 -10.68 -11.76 -1.46
C LYS A 129 -11.50 -11.21 -2.62
N GLY A 130 -12.20 -10.10 -2.40
CA GLY A 130 -13.04 -9.49 -3.42
C GLY A 130 -12.26 -9.03 -4.65
N ILE A 131 -11.04 -8.50 -4.46
CA ILE A 131 -10.15 -8.10 -5.56
C ILE A 131 -9.68 -9.32 -6.35
N ILE A 132 -9.22 -10.37 -5.66
CA ILE A 132 -8.76 -11.62 -6.28
C ILE A 132 -9.85 -12.23 -7.17
N GLU A 133 -11.04 -12.39 -6.60
CA GLU A 133 -12.19 -13.01 -7.29
C GLU A 133 -12.66 -12.15 -8.47
N ARG A 134 -12.74 -10.83 -8.30
CA ARG A 134 -13.17 -9.91 -9.36
C ARG A 134 -12.14 -9.79 -10.49
N ALA A 135 -10.86 -10.02 -10.19
CA ALA A 135 -9.81 -10.16 -11.20
C ALA A 135 -9.82 -11.55 -11.89
N GLY A 136 -10.77 -12.43 -11.56
CA GLY A 136 -10.94 -13.74 -12.21
C GLY A 136 -10.08 -14.86 -11.65
N ARG A 137 -9.52 -14.71 -10.44
CA ARG A 137 -8.78 -15.76 -9.72
C ARG A 137 -9.68 -16.42 -8.67
N LYS A 138 -9.26 -17.58 -8.16
CA LYS A 138 -9.92 -18.22 -7.01
C LYS A 138 -9.22 -17.80 -5.73
N SER A 139 -9.97 -17.41 -4.71
CA SER A 139 -9.42 -17.11 -3.38
C SER A 139 -9.65 -18.29 -2.45
N ILE A 140 -8.62 -18.68 -1.70
CA ILE A 140 -8.73 -19.62 -0.58
C ILE A 140 -8.04 -19.04 0.66
N ASP A 141 -8.41 -19.52 1.83
CA ASP A 141 -7.85 -19.02 3.07
C ASP A 141 -6.79 -19.98 3.63
N ALA A 142 -5.76 -19.40 4.23
CA ALA A 142 -4.81 -20.07 5.09
C ALA A 142 -5.50 -20.50 6.40
N VAL A 143 -4.96 -21.53 7.06
CA VAL A 143 -5.56 -22.10 8.28
C VAL A 143 -5.01 -21.36 9.49
N PHE A 144 -5.90 -20.78 10.29
CA PHE A 144 -5.56 -20.07 11.51
C PHE A 144 -5.92 -20.91 12.74
N ASP A 145 -4.98 -21.04 13.67
CA ASP A 145 -5.22 -21.62 14.98
C ASP A 145 -5.79 -20.56 15.89
N SER A 146 -7.11 -20.58 16.10
CA SER A 146 -7.78 -19.62 16.98
C SER A 146 -7.40 -19.75 18.46
N THR A 147 -6.93 -20.93 18.88
CA THR A 147 -6.54 -21.20 20.27
C THR A 147 -5.18 -20.55 20.56
N ASN A 148 -4.19 -20.79 19.70
CA ASN A 148 -2.85 -20.22 19.84
C ASN A 148 -2.71 -18.83 19.18
N ARG A 149 -3.74 -18.38 18.45
CA ARG A 149 -3.83 -17.09 17.76
C ARG A 149 -2.73 -16.88 16.72
N GLU A 150 -2.34 -17.97 16.06
CA GLU A 150 -1.27 -18.00 15.07
C GLU A 150 -1.71 -18.71 13.79
N LEU A 151 -0.88 -18.61 12.75
CA LEU A 151 -1.09 -19.35 11.51
C LEU A 151 -0.68 -20.82 11.71
N ASP A 152 -1.59 -21.77 11.49
CA ASP A 152 -1.23 -23.19 11.47
C ASP A 152 -0.44 -23.49 10.19
N ILE A 153 0.88 -23.47 10.30
CA ILE A 153 1.80 -23.66 9.18
C ILE A 153 1.61 -25.03 8.53
N LYS A 154 1.35 -26.09 9.31
CA LYS A 154 1.23 -27.46 8.79
C LYS A 154 -0.06 -27.62 8.00
N ALA A 155 -1.19 -27.19 8.58
CA ALA A 155 -2.48 -27.24 7.90
C ALA A 155 -2.52 -26.32 6.68
N THR A 156 -1.98 -25.10 6.80
CA THR A 156 -1.86 -24.14 5.68
C THR A 156 -1.05 -24.74 4.53
N THR A 157 0.11 -25.34 4.82
CA THR A 157 0.94 -26.00 3.80
C THR A 157 0.17 -27.11 3.07
N LYS A 158 -0.64 -27.89 3.80
CA LYS A 158 -1.47 -28.95 3.21
C LYS A 158 -2.55 -28.36 2.29
N VAL A 159 -3.26 -27.31 2.71
CA VAL A 159 -4.26 -26.63 1.88
C VAL A 159 -3.61 -26.02 0.64
N PHE A 160 -2.45 -25.38 0.78
CA PHE A 160 -1.74 -24.75 -0.33
C PHE A 160 -1.38 -25.77 -1.42
N LYS A 161 -0.80 -26.91 -1.02
CA LYS A 161 -0.44 -28.00 -1.94
C LYS A 161 -1.67 -28.63 -2.59
N ASN A 162 -2.71 -28.95 -1.81
CA ASN A 162 -3.90 -29.65 -2.31
C ASN A 162 -4.76 -28.80 -3.26
N SER A 163 -4.73 -27.47 -3.10
CA SER A 163 -5.49 -26.54 -3.94
C SER A 163 -4.76 -26.12 -5.22
N ASN A 164 -3.50 -26.55 -5.39
CA ASN A 164 -2.60 -26.04 -6.41
C ASN A 164 -2.53 -24.49 -6.40
N ALA A 165 -2.54 -23.89 -5.22
CA ALA A 165 -2.39 -22.44 -5.10
C ALA A 165 -1.05 -22.00 -5.69
N LYS A 166 -1.07 -20.94 -6.49
CA LYS A 166 0.12 -20.41 -7.17
C LYS A 166 0.83 -19.35 -6.36
N LEU A 167 0.08 -18.66 -5.51
CA LEU A 167 0.57 -17.57 -4.68
C LEU A 167 -0.05 -17.67 -3.30
N PHE A 168 0.76 -17.52 -2.26
CA PHE A 168 0.30 -17.20 -0.91
C PHE A 168 0.60 -15.71 -0.69
N TYR A 169 -0.44 -14.89 -0.69
CA TYR A 169 -0.34 -13.45 -0.49
C TYR A 169 -0.73 -13.09 0.95
N ILE A 170 0.18 -12.43 1.67
CA ILE A 170 0.02 -12.09 3.08
C ILE A 170 -0.03 -10.56 3.21
N ASP A 171 -1.19 -10.05 3.62
CA ASP A 171 -1.47 -8.63 3.81
C ASP A 171 -2.19 -8.38 5.14
N ILE A 172 -1.39 -8.34 6.19
CA ILE A 172 -1.88 -8.22 7.55
C ILE A 172 -2.34 -6.78 7.79
N SER A 173 -3.62 -6.61 8.14
CA SER A 173 -4.22 -5.33 8.53
C SER A 173 -4.26 -5.13 10.03
N TYR A 174 -4.40 -6.22 10.78
CA TYR A 174 -4.33 -6.22 12.23
C TYR A 174 -3.87 -7.58 12.73
N ILE A 175 -3.15 -7.59 13.84
CA ILE A 175 -2.88 -8.79 14.61
C ILE A 175 -3.47 -8.50 15.97
N THR A 176 -4.38 -9.35 16.44
CA THR A 176 -4.97 -9.14 17.77
C THR A 176 -4.09 -9.70 18.88
N ASP A 177 -3.01 -10.40 18.54
CA ASP A 177 -2.14 -11.04 19.51
C ASP A 177 -1.55 -10.03 20.50
N THR A 178 -1.87 -10.26 21.77
CA THR A 178 -1.20 -9.65 22.92
C THR A 178 -0.18 -10.69 23.36
N THR A 179 0.86 -10.92 22.56
CA THR A 179 1.96 -11.75 23.01
C THR A 179 2.58 -11.03 24.20
N THR A 180 2.33 -11.53 25.40
CA THR A 180 3.21 -11.27 26.53
C THR A 180 4.57 -11.76 26.07
N TYR A 181 5.47 -10.82 25.75
CA TYR A 181 6.89 -11.15 25.61
C TYR A 181 7.27 -11.95 26.86
N PRO A 182 7.73 -13.21 26.73
CA PRO A 182 8.39 -13.85 27.84
C PRO A 182 9.63 -13.00 28.12
N ASN A 183 9.67 -12.36 29.29
CA ASN A 183 10.78 -11.60 29.87
C ASN A 183 11.98 -11.44 28.93
N SER A 184 12.06 -10.30 28.24
CA SER A 184 13.38 -9.81 27.84
C SER A 184 14.10 -9.44 29.12
N GLU A 185 14.83 -10.41 29.70
CA GLU A 185 15.89 -10.09 30.63
C GLU A 185 16.81 -9.05 29.97
N ALA A 186 17.21 -8.08 30.78
CA ALA A 186 17.97 -6.91 30.41
C ALA A 186 19.14 -7.21 29.45
N ILE A 187 19.25 -6.38 28.42
CA ILE A 187 20.52 -6.02 27.78
C ILE A 187 20.64 -4.51 27.84
#